data_AF-A0A5N9GRG7-F1
#
_entry.id   AF-A0A5N9GRG7-F1
#
_cell.length_a   1.000
_cell.length_b   1.000
_cell.length_c   1.000
_cell.angle_alpha   90.00
_cell.angle_beta   90.00
_cell.angle_gamma   90.00
#
_symmetry.space_group_name_H-M   'P 1'
#
loop_
_entity.id
_entity.type
_entity.pdbx_description
1 polymer ?
#
loop_
_entity_poly.entity_id
_entity_poly.type
_entity_poly.pdbx_seq_one_letter_code
_entity_poly.pdbx_strand_id
1 'polypeptide(L)' 'LGLTTAMVASVLLIGGAGVILLGAALLVSLMFGRWVTGLLGGMTGDTYGAVDEVAEVTVLILGIILFEVASELFQSPLS' A
#
# COMPACT_ATOMS: atom_id res chain seq x y z
N LEU A 1 12.53 8.32 -7.79
CA LEU A 1 11.43 8.75 -8.69
C LEU A 1 10.12 8.02 -8.39
N GLY A 2 10.09 6.68 -8.39
CA GLY A 2 8.85 5.91 -8.16
C GLY A 2 8.18 6.14 -6.79
N LEU A 3 8.94 6.11 -5.69
CA LEU A 3 8.39 6.37 -4.36
C LEU A 3 7.88 7.81 -4.21
N THR A 4 8.64 8.78 -4.74
CA THR A 4 8.23 10.19 -4.72
C THR A 4 6.95 10.43 -5.51
N THR A 5 6.78 9.80 -6.68
CA THR A 5 5.53 9.89 -7.45
C THR A 5 4.37 9.21 -6.73
N ALA A 6 4.60 8.04 -6.11
CA ALA A 6 3.57 7.34 -5.33
C ALA A 6 3.12 8.17 -4.11
N MET A 7 4.07 8.77 -3.38
CA MET A 7 3.78 9.67 -2.26
C MET A 7 2.92 10.85 -2.70
N VAL A 8 3.34 11.56 -3.76
CA VAL A 8 2.59 12.70 -4.30
C VAL A 8 1.19 12.28 -4.75
N ALA A 9 1.07 11.17 -5.50
CA ALA A 9 -0.22 10.66 -5.96
C ALA A 9 -1.13 10.27 -4.79
N SER A 10 -0.60 9.59 -3.76
CA SER A 10 -1.37 9.16 -2.60
C SER A 10 -1.99 10.35 -1.85
N VAL A 11 -1.23 11.43 -1.66
CA VAL A 11 -1.72 12.64 -0.99
C VAL A 11 -2.74 13.37 -1.86
N LEU A 12 -2.45 13.55 -3.15
CA LEU A 12 -3.33 14.30 -4.04
C LEU A 12 -4.68 13.62 -4.28
N LEU A 13 -4.69 12.28 -4.37
CA LEU A 13 -5.89 11.52 -4.71
C LEU A 13 -6.70 11.08 -3.49
N ILE A 14 -6.04 10.77 -2.37
CA ILE A 14 -6.69 10.18 -1.19
C ILE A 14 -6.58 11.11 0.03
N GLY A 15 -5.71 12.12 0.04
CA GLY A 15 -5.47 12.97 1.21
C GLY A 15 -4.49 12.34 2.20
N GLY A 16 -4.63 12.70 3.48
CA GLY A 16 -3.76 12.19 4.56
C GLY A 16 -3.81 10.67 4.71
N ALA A 17 -4.97 10.05 4.45
CA ALA A 17 -5.14 8.60 4.47
C ALA A 17 -4.24 7.90 3.44
N GLY A 18 -3.97 8.55 2.30
CA GLY A 18 -3.08 8.02 1.26
C GLY A 18 -1.66 7.74 1.76
N VAL A 19 -1.13 8.56 2.67
CA VAL A 19 0.20 8.35 3.26
C VAL A 19 0.24 7.09 4.12
N ILE A 20 -0.82 6.86 4.91
CA ILE A 20 -0.94 5.69 5.79
C ILE A 20 -1.07 4.43 4.94
N LEU A 21 -1.94 4.46 3.92
CA LEU A 21 -2.17 3.33 3.02
C LEU A 21 -0.92 2.97 2.21
N LEU A 22 -0.19 3.97 1.69
CA LEU A 22 1.07 3.74 0.99
C LEU A 22 2.16 3.17 1.92
N GLY A 23 2.22 3.64 3.18
CA GLY A 23 3.10 3.08 4.20
C GLY A 23 2.78 1.61 4.49
N ALA A 24 1.50 1.26 4.62
CA ALA A 24 1.05 -0.12 4.81
C ALA A 24 1.42 -1.00 3.62
N ALA A 25 1.16 -0.54 2.39
CA ALA A 25 1.53 -1.26 1.17
C ALA A 25 3.04 -1.54 1.12
N LEU A 26 3.89 -0.53 1.38
CA LEU A 26 5.34 -0.71 1.39
C LEU A 26 5.79 -1.71 2.46
N LEU A 27 5.24 -1.61 3.67
CA LEU A 27 5.59 -2.50 4.77
C LEU A 27 5.23 -3.95 4.42
N VAL A 28 4.01 -4.18 3.95
CA VAL A 28 3.52 -5.50 3.56
C VAL A 28 4.35 -6.06 2.41
N SER A 29 4.57 -5.29 1.35
CA SER A 29 5.34 -5.75 0.20
C SER A 29 6.78 -6.12 0.56
N LEU A 30 7.42 -5.34 1.44
CA LEU A 30 8.77 -5.64 1.91
C LEU A 30 8.80 -6.87 2.83
N MET A 31 7.87 -6.99 3.78
CA MET A 31 7.85 -8.10 4.72
C MET A 31 7.49 -9.42 4.03
N PHE A 32 6.41 -9.41 3.25
CA PHE A 32 5.94 -10.59 2.53
C PHE A 32 6.93 -10.97 1.42
N GLY A 33 7.43 -10.01 0.65
CA GLY A 33 8.45 -10.27 -0.38
C GLY A 33 9.73 -10.87 0.20
N ARG A 34 10.22 -10.36 1.34
CA ARG A 34 11.39 -10.95 2.03
C ARG A 34 11.11 -12.35 2.54
N TRP A 35 9.92 -12.59 3.10
CA TRP A 35 9.53 -13.91 3.58
C TRP A 35 9.46 -14.93 2.43
N VAL A 36 8.81 -14.58 1.32
CA VAL A 36 8.74 -15.44 0.12
C VAL A 36 10.13 -15.67 -0.48
N THR A 37 10.96 -14.64 -0.57
CA THR A 37 12.35 -14.77 -1.06
C THR A 37 13.16 -15.72 -0.18
N GLY A 38 13.00 -15.63 1.15
CA GLY A 38 13.66 -16.54 2.10
C GLY A 38 13.18 -17.98 2.00
N LEU A 39 11.91 -18.19 1.60
CA LEU A 39 11.32 -19.50 1.42
C LEU A 39 11.70 -20.16 0.09
N LEU A 40 11.73 -19.38 -1.01
CA LEU A 40 11.89 -19.89 -2.37
C LEU A 40 13.29 -19.66 -2.97
N GLY A 41 14.15 -18.89 -2.29
CA GLY A 41 15.51 -18.59 -2.76
C GLY A 41 15.59 -17.50 -3.83
N GLY A 42 14.49 -16.77 -4.09
CA GLY A 42 14.42 -15.72 -5.10
C GLY A 42 12.99 -15.21 -5.32
N MET A 43 12.84 -14.30 -6.28
CA MET A 43 11.54 -13.80 -6.73
C MET A 43 11.34 -14.03 -8.23
N THR A 44 10.16 -14.50 -8.60
CA THR A 44 9.65 -14.67 -9.97
C THR A 44 8.40 -13.82 -10.17
N GLY A 45 7.89 -13.74 -11.42
CA GLY A 45 6.63 -13.04 -11.73
C GLY A 45 5.47 -13.45 -10.82
N ASP A 46 5.30 -14.75 -10.56
CA ASP A 46 4.24 -15.26 -9.69
C ASP A 46 4.36 -14.74 -8.24
N THR A 47 5.58 -14.66 -7.72
CA THR A 47 5.81 -14.15 -6.36
C THR A 47 5.62 -12.64 -6.28
N TYR A 48 5.95 -11.88 -7.33
CA TYR A 48 5.65 -10.45 -7.39
C TYR A 48 4.14 -10.21 -7.46
N GLY A 49 3.41 -11.01 -8.26
CA GLY A 49 1.96 -10.96 -8.33
C GLY A 49 1.30 -11.28 -6.97
N ALA A 50 1.77 -12.32 -6.29
CA ALA A 50 1.27 -12.65 -4.95
C ALA A 50 1.54 -11.53 -3.93
N VAL A 51 2.67 -10.84 -4.02
CA VAL A 51 2.98 -9.68 -3.16
C VAL A 51 2.01 -8.52 -3.43
N ASP A 52 1.68 -8.27 -4.69
CA ASP A 52 0.77 -7.18 -5.10
C ASP A 52 -0.65 -7.43 -4.57
N GLU A 53 -1.20 -8.63 -4.77
CA GLU A 53 -2.53 -9.02 -4.27
C GLU A 53 -2.64 -8.92 -2.74
N VAL A 54 -1.58 -9.34 -2.01
CA VAL A 54 -1.54 -9.24 -0.55
C VAL A 54 -1.48 -7.79 -0.09
N ALA A 55 -0.72 -6.94 -0.80
CA ALA A 55 -0.67 -5.51 -0.52
C ALA A 55 -2.02 -4.83 -0.81
N GLU A 56 -2.67 -5.17 -1.93
CA GLU A 56 -3.99 -4.65 -2.32
C GLU A 56 -5.05 -4.98 -1.27
N VAL A 57 -5.20 -6.26 -0.91
CA VAL A 57 -6.18 -6.68 0.11
C VAL A 57 -5.92 -5.98 1.45
N THR A 58 -4.65 -5.82 1.83
CA THR A 58 -4.31 -5.11 3.07
C THR A 58 -4.71 -3.64 3.02
N VAL A 59 -4.43 -2.95 1.91
CA VAL A 59 -4.80 -1.55 1.69
C VAL A 59 -6.32 -1.37 1.65
N LEU A 60 -7.06 -2.28 1.02
CA LEU A 60 -8.52 -2.23 0.98
C LEU A 60 -9.15 -2.39 2.36
N ILE A 61 -8.71 -3.38 3.14
CA ILE A 61 -9.18 -3.59 4.51
C ILE A 61 -8.86 -2.38 5.38
N LEU A 62 -7.61 -1.90 5.34
CA LEU A 62 -7.18 -0.74 6.11
C LEU A 62 -7.92 0.53 5.67
N GLY A 63 -8.19 0.68 4.38
CA GLY A 63 -8.95 1.80 3.82
C GLY A 63 -10.37 1.85 4.37
N ILE A 64 -11.07 0.70 4.45
CA ILE A 64 -12.41 0.63 5.05
C ILE A 64 -12.37 1.04 6.53
N ILE A 65 -11.43 0.48 7.29
CA ILE A 65 -11.29 0.78 8.73
C ILE A 65 -10.95 2.25 8.96
N LEU A 66 -10.00 2.81 8.19
CA LEU A 66 -9.61 4.21 8.29
C LEU A 66 -10.76 5.14 7.90
N PHE A 67 -11.55 4.77 6.90
CA PHE A 67 -12.70 5.57 6.51
C PHE A 67 -13.76 5.61 7.61
N GLU A 68 -13.99 4.48 8.29
CA GLU A 68 -14.93 4.41 9.41
C GLU A 68 -14.48 5.22 10.63
N VAL A 69 -13.18 5.21 10.95
CA VAL A 69 -12.65 5.81 12.20
C VAL A 69 -12.13 7.23 12.02
N ALA A 70 -11.65 7.59 10.81
CA ALA A 70 -10.93 8.83 10.53
C ALA A 70 -11.20 9.34 9.09
N SER A 71 -12.48 9.43 8.72
CA SER A 71 -12.92 9.89 7.39
C SER A 71 -12.36 11.26 6.98
N GLU A 72 -12.02 12.13 7.92
CA GLU A 72 -11.39 13.44 7.66
C GLU A 72 -10.01 13.32 7.01
N LEU A 73 -9.34 12.18 7.16
CA LEU A 73 -8.07 11.92 6.48
C LEU A 73 -8.24 11.69 4.98
N PHE A 74 -9.46 11.40 4.51
CA PHE A 74 -9.77 11.21 3.09
C PHE A 74 -10.06 12.52 2.33
N GLN A 75 -9.89 13.67 2.97
CA GLN A 75 -10.02 14.98 2.32
C GLN A 75 -8.87 15.18 1.33
N SER A 76 -9.12 14.82 0.08
CA SER A 76 -8.13 14.94 -0.98
C SER A 76 -8.04 16.41 -1.45
N PRO A 77 -6.84 16.91 -1.79
CA PRO A 77 -6.70 18.24 -2.39
C PRO A 77 -7.37 18.41 -3.75
N LEU A 78 -7.76 17.30 -4.40
CA LEU A 78 -8.33 17.29 -5.74
C LEU A 78 -9.86 17.10 -5.78
N SER A 79 -10.49 16.93 -4.62
CA SER A 79 -11.95 16.72 -4.44
C SER A 79 -12.59 17.90 -3.75
#